data_AF-A0A2N7R533-F1
#
_entry.id   AF-A0A2N7R533-F1
#
_cell.length_a   1.000
_cell.length_b   1.000
_cell.length_c   1.000
_cell.angle_alpha   90.00
_cell.angle_beta   90.00
_cell.angle_gamma   90.00
#
_symmetry.space_group_name_H-M   'P 1'
#
loop_
_entity.id
_entity.type
_entity.pdbx_description
1 polymer ?
#
loop_
_entity_poly.entity_id
_entity_poly.type
_entity_poly.pdbx_seq_one_letter_code
_entity_poly.pdbx_strand_id
1 'polypeptide(L)' 'MIIQTDLRNTPNWKDLLKARIGSLKEMLEFVDKPRIKTKVEILTVKLIKAEIISIQEYLKLPE' A
#
# COMPACT_ATOMS: atom_id res chain seq x y z
N MET A 1 -5.60 -2.26 11.43
CA MET A 1 -4.21 -2.75 11.50
C MET A 1 -4.21 -4.22 11.07
N ILE A 2 -4.08 -4.49 9.77
CA ILE A 2 -4.16 -5.86 9.20
C ILE A 2 -2.77 -6.31 8.73
N ILE A 3 -1.73 -6.06 9.53
CA ILE A 3 -0.38 -6.59 9.28
C ILE A 3 0.31 -6.66 10.66
N GLN A 4 -0.08 -7.56 11.55
CA GLN A 4 0.69 -7.75 12.80
C GLN A 4 0.93 -9.20 13.23
N THR A 5 0.23 -10.18 12.68
CA THR A 5 0.52 -11.57 13.01
C THR A 5 1.49 -12.17 11.98
N ASP A 6 2.76 -12.18 12.36
CA ASP A 6 3.83 -13.11 11.93
C ASP A 6 4.59 -12.94 10.61
N LEU A 7 4.56 -11.77 9.98
CA LEU A 7 5.43 -11.52 8.81
C LEU A 7 6.92 -11.63 9.11
N ARG A 8 7.39 -11.22 10.30
CA ARG A 8 8.82 -11.29 10.66
C ARG A 8 9.37 -12.73 10.67
N ASN A 9 8.50 -13.72 10.85
CA ASN A 9 8.87 -15.13 10.87
C ASN A 9 8.84 -15.76 9.47
N THR A 10 8.32 -15.04 8.46
CA THR A 10 8.35 -15.49 7.07
C THR A 10 9.72 -15.18 6.46
N PRO A 11 10.41 -16.16 5.84
CA PRO A 11 11.55 -15.87 4.98
C PRO A 11 11.15 -14.84 3.91
N ASN A 12 12.02 -13.85 3.64
CA ASN A 12 11.79 -12.80 2.63
C ASN A 12 10.62 -11.84 2.90
N TRP A 13 10.19 -11.66 4.15
CA TRP A 13 9.10 -10.74 4.50
C TRP A 13 9.30 -9.30 4.02
N LYS A 14 10.55 -8.83 3.94
CA LYS A 14 10.87 -7.50 3.39
C LYS A 14 10.52 -7.41 1.91
N ASP A 15 10.80 -8.46 1.15
CA ASP A 15 10.51 -8.51 -0.28
C ASP A 15 9.01 -8.66 -0.53
N LEU A 16 8.30 -9.39 0.33
CA LEU A 16 6.84 -9.45 0.29
C LEU A 16 6.21 -8.06 0.49
N LEU A 17 6.72 -7.29 1.46
CA LEU A 17 6.24 -5.93 1.72
C LEU A 17 6.57 -4.98 0.56
N LYS A 18 7.75 -5.11 -0.05
CA LYS A 18 8.08 -4.36 -1.28
C LYS A 18 7.18 -4.73 -2.45
N ALA A 19 6.90 -6.02 -2.65
CA ALA A 19 5.98 -6.49 -3.68
C ALA A 19 4.57 -5.93 -3.45
N ARG A 20 4.12 -5.88 -2.19
CA ARG A 20 2.84 -5.26 -1.82
C ARG A 20 2.78 -3.77 -2.16
N ILE A 21 3.85 -3.01 -1.93
CA ILE A 21 3.94 -1.62 -2.42
C ILE A 21 3.74 -1.55 -3.94
N GLY A 22 4.36 -2.47 -4.69
CA GLY A 22 4.17 -2.58 -6.14
C GLY A 22 2.71 -2.78 -6.53
N SER A 23 2.05 -3.79 -5.97
CA SER A 23 0.63 -4.05 -6.23
C SER A 23 -0.28 -2.89 -5.82
N LEU A 24 0.02 -2.19 -4.72
CA LEU A 24 -0.73 -1.02 -4.28
C LEU A 24 -0.56 0.16 -5.26
N LYS A 25 0.62 0.34 -5.85
CA LYS A 25 0.85 1.35 -6.90
C LYS A 25 0.06 1.02 -8.17
N GLU A 26 0.04 -0.24 -8.60
CA GLU A 26 -0.78 -0.68 -9.74
C GLU A 26 -2.29 -0.44 -9.48
N MET A 27 -2.78 -0.76 -8.28
CA MET A 27 -4.16 -0.46 -7.89
C MET A 27 -4.45 1.05 -7.89
N LEU A 28 -3.48 1.86 -7.46
CA LEU A 28 -3.61 3.31 -7.46
C LEU A 28 -3.74 3.85 -8.89
N GLU A 29 -2.97 3.35 -9.86
CA GLU A 29 -3.09 3.74 -11.28
C GLU A 29 -4.48 3.43 -11.86
N PHE A 30 -5.09 2.32 -11.43
CA PHE A 30 -6.43 1.95 -11.88
C PHE A 30 -7.53 2.86 -11.30
N VAL A 31 -7.40 3.25 -10.03
CA VAL A 31 -8.43 4.01 -9.29
C VAL A 31 -8.23 5.53 -9.43
N ASP A 32 -6.99 6.01 -9.53
CA ASP A 32 -6.63 7.43 -9.58
C ASP A 32 -6.69 8.03 -11.00
N LYS A 33 -7.79 7.77 -11.71
CA LYS A 33 -8.00 8.31 -13.06
C LYS A 33 -8.38 9.81 -13.03
N PRO A 34 -8.00 10.59 -14.06
CA PRO A 34 -8.32 12.01 -14.16
C PRO A 34 -9.80 12.21 -14.58
N ARG A 35 -10.71 11.92 -13.65
CA ARG A 35 -12.16 12.15 -13.77
C ARG A 35 -12.76 12.54 -12.42
N ILE A 36 -14.05 12.91 -12.43
CA ILE A 36 -14.81 13.08 -11.18
C ILE A 36 -14.84 11.72 -10.46
N LYS A 37 -14.28 11.71 -9.25
CA LYS A 37 -14.23 10.54 -8.38
C LYS A 37 -15.43 10.51 -7.46
N THR A 38 -15.99 9.33 -7.25
CA THR A 38 -16.99 9.13 -6.20
C THR A 38 -16.34 9.23 -4.82
N LYS A 39 -17.14 9.43 -3.78
CA LYS A 39 -16.66 9.42 -2.39
C LYS A 39 -15.90 8.13 -2.05
N VAL A 40 -16.37 6.99 -2.56
CA VAL A 40 -15.74 5.68 -2.38
C VAL A 40 -14.37 5.66 -3.02
N GLU A 41 -14.24 6.11 -4.27
CA GLU A 41 -12.95 6.15 -4.97
C GLU A 41 -11.93 7.06 -4.29
N ILE A 42 -12.37 8.20 -3.77
CA ILE A 42 -11.51 9.10 -2.99
C ILE A 42 -11.01 8.41 -1.72
N LEU A 43 -11.89 7.71 -1.00
CA LEU A 43 -11.51 6.95 0.20
C LEU A 43 -10.56 5.81 -0.15
N THR A 44 -10.82 5.07 -1.23
CA THR A 44 -9.95 4.00 -1.70
C THR A 44 -8.55 4.51 -2.02
N VAL A 45 -8.43 5.63 -2.75
CA VAL A 45 -7.13 6.26 -3.03
C VAL A 45 -6.40 6.64 -1.73
N LYS A 46 -7.11 7.22 -0.76
CA LYS A 46 -6.52 7.58 0.53
C LYS A 46 -6.03 6.37 1.31
N LEU A 47 -6.80 5.29 1.32
CA LEU A 47 -6.44 4.03 2.00
C LEU A 47 -5.22 3.38 1.36
N ILE A 48 -5.16 3.31 0.03
CA ILE A 48 -4.01 2.77 -0.70
C ILE A 48 -2.74 3.58 -0.40
N LYS A 49 -2.83 4.91 -0.45
CA LYS A 49 -1.68 5.79 -0.13
C LYS A 49 -1.23 5.61 1.33
N ALA A 50 -2.16 5.55 2.27
CA ALA A 50 -1.84 5.34 3.69
C ALA A 50 -1.14 3.99 3.95
N GLU A 51 -1.58 2.93 3.28
CA GLU A 51 -0.95 1.61 3.37
C GLU A 51 0.47 1.62 2.80
N ILE A 52 0.69 2.26 1.63
CA ILE A 52 2.04 2.40 1.04
C ILE A 52 2.98 3.12 2.01
N ILE A 53 2.55 4.25 2.58
CA ILE A 53 3.33 5.03 3.56
C ILE A 53 3.63 4.17 4.79
N SER A 54 2.63 3.48 5.34
CA SER A 54 2.81 2.61 6.50
C SER A 54 3.85 1.51 6.27
N ILE A 55 3.87 0.91 5.08
CA ILE A 55 4.86 -0.10 4.71
C ILE A 55 6.24 0.53 4.50
N GLN A 56 6.33 1.70 3.86
CA GLN A 56 7.59 2.44 3.68
C GLN A 56 8.22 2.82 5.03
N GLU A 57 7.43 3.36 5.96
CA GLU A 57 7.86 3.69 7.33
C GLU A 57 8.36 2.44 8.06
N TYR A 58 7.60 1.34 7.98
CA TYR A 58 7.98 0.07 8.61
C TYR A 58 9.29 -0.49 8.04
N LEU A 59 9.54 -0.31 6.74
CA LEU A 59 10.77 -0.73 6.07
C LEU A 59 11.91 0.30 6.15
N LYS A 60 11.65 1.51 6.66
CA LYS A 60 12.57 2.67 6.63
C LYS A 60 13.05 3.01 5.22
N LEU A 61 12.14 2.94 4.24
CA LEU A 61 12.42 3.35 2.87
C LEU A 61 12.23 4.87 2.70
N PRO A 62 12.97 5.53 1.82
CA PRO A 62 12.64 6.91 1.43
C PRO A 62 11.27 6.95 0.75
N GLU A 63 10.56 8.06 0.95
CA GLU A 63 9.23 8.34 0.34
C GLU A 63 9.26 8.30 -1.19
#